data_AF-A0A2D7T081-F1
#
_entry.id   AF-A0A2D7T081-F1
#
_cell.length_a   1.000
_cell.length_b   1.000
_cell.length_c   1.000
_cell.angle_alpha   90.00
_cell.angle_beta   90.00
_cell.angle_gamma   90.00
#
_symmetry.space_group_name_H-M   'P 1'
#
loop_
_entity.id
_entity.type
_entity.pdbx_description
1 polymer ?
#
loop_
_entity_poly.entity_id
_entity_poly.type
_entity_poly.pdbx_seq_one_letter_code
_entity_poly.pdbx_strand_id
1 'polypeptide(L)'
;MKIKIFYYLSIFLIYCFSFSQNDTYISGSLESNSQILQDDNGLNFFSPQDNLRSNNYFQLDFQNGNFSAGVQYESYLPSALLGYSEIYNNESGIAQYYFKYEDQKNEIKVGSIYEQFGNGLIFRAWEDRQLGINNSIKGI
;
A
#
# COMPACT_ATOMS: atom_id res chain seq x y z
N MET A 1 45.80 -25.40 -2.49
CA MET A 1 44.55 -25.22 -3.27
C MET A 1 43.51 -24.35 -2.56
N LYS A 2 43.26 -24.56 -1.25
CA LYS A 2 42.25 -23.82 -0.46
C LYS A 2 42.46 -22.28 -0.38
N ILE A 3 43.71 -21.82 -0.31
CA ILE A 3 44.04 -20.37 -0.20
C ILE A 3 43.73 -19.59 -1.48
N LYS A 4 43.94 -20.19 -2.67
CA LYS A 4 43.60 -19.55 -3.95
C LYS A 4 42.08 -19.38 -4.12
N ILE A 5 41.31 -20.36 -3.67
CA ILE A 5 39.83 -20.30 -3.65
C ILE A 5 39.34 -19.17 -2.74
N PHE A 6 39.96 -18.97 -1.57
CA PHE A 6 39.58 -17.88 -0.68
C PHE A 6 39.87 -16.50 -1.29
N TYR A 7 40.97 -16.38 -2.05
CA TYR A 7 41.34 -15.14 -2.74
C TYR A 7 40.40 -14.82 -3.92
N TYR A 8 39.99 -15.82 -4.70
CA TYR A 8 38.99 -15.64 -5.75
C TYR A 8 37.60 -15.33 -5.16
N LEU A 9 37.24 -15.93 -4.02
CA LEU A 9 36.00 -15.65 -3.30
C LEU A 9 35.98 -14.22 -2.73
N SER A 10 37.11 -13.73 -2.21
CA SER A 10 37.22 -12.34 -1.73
C SER A 10 37.15 -11.31 -2.86
N ILE A 11 37.74 -11.62 -4.04
CA ILE A 11 37.63 -10.76 -5.23
C ILE A 11 36.19 -10.75 -5.75
N PHE A 12 35.50 -11.89 -5.75
CA PHE A 12 34.09 -11.99 -6.14
C PHE A 12 33.17 -11.18 -5.20
N LEU A 13 33.43 -11.22 -3.89
CA LEU A 13 32.68 -10.43 -2.90
C LEU A 13 32.83 -8.91 -3.10
N ILE A 14 34.01 -8.44 -3.53
CA ILE A 14 34.26 -7.01 -3.77
C ILE A 14 33.46 -6.49 -4.98
N TYR A 15 33.20 -7.33 -5.99
CA TYR A 15 32.35 -6.95 -7.13
C TYR A 15 30.86 -6.83 -6.79
N CYS A 16 30.39 -7.42 -5.69
CA CYS A 16 28.98 -7.37 -5.29
C CYS A 16 28.59 -6.08 -4.52
N PHE A 17 29.54 -5.24 -4.10
CA PHE A 17 29.25 -4.06 -3.26
C PHE A 17 29.31 -2.70 -3.98
N SER A 18 29.41 -2.69 -5.32
CA SER A 18 29.35 -1.43 -6.08
C SER A 18 27.95 -1.19 -6.65
N PHE A 19 26.97 -0.95 -5.79
CA PHE A 19 25.78 -0.21 -6.22
C PHE A 19 26.09 1.28 -6.10
N SER A 20 26.30 1.91 -7.26
CA SER A 20 26.26 3.36 -7.39
C SER A 20 24.91 3.87 -6.87
N GLN A 21 24.89 5.10 -6.33
CA GLN A 21 23.67 5.83 -5.98
C GLN A 21 22.81 5.96 -7.24
N ASN A 22 21.90 5.03 -7.45
CA ASN A 22 20.84 5.20 -8.43
C ASN A 22 19.74 5.96 -7.71
N ASP A 23 19.28 7.06 -8.29
CA ASP A 23 18.10 7.81 -7.83
C ASP A 23 16.79 7.00 -8.02
N THR A 24 16.91 5.67 -8.15
CA THR A 24 15.81 4.74 -8.35
C THR A 24 15.56 3.95 -7.08
N TYR A 25 14.34 4.03 -6.56
CA TYR A 25 13.90 3.24 -5.42
C TYR A 25 12.51 2.65 -5.65
N ILE A 26 12.34 1.44 -5.12
CA ILE A 26 11.05 0.77 -5.05
C ILE A 26 10.75 0.56 -3.57
N SER A 27 9.59 1.01 -3.15
CA SER A 27 9.06 0.81 -1.82
C SER A 27 7.64 0.23 -1.91
N GLY A 28 7.17 -0.34 -0.83
CA GLY A 28 5.81 -0.83 -0.77
C GLY A 28 5.39 -1.16 0.64
N SER A 29 4.10 -1.36 0.81
CA SER A 29 3.53 -1.82 2.07
C SER A 29 2.51 -2.92 1.82
N LEU A 30 2.42 -3.85 2.77
CA LEU A 30 1.37 -4.84 2.82
C LEU A 30 0.75 -4.77 4.20
N GLU A 31 -0.55 -4.53 4.24
CA GLU A 31 -1.36 -4.52 5.44
C GLU A 31 -2.47 -5.56 5.27
N SER A 32 -2.65 -6.41 6.26
CA SER A 32 -3.69 -7.43 6.27
C SER A 32 -4.35 -7.44 7.64
N ASN A 33 -5.66 -7.27 7.66
CA ASN A 33 -6.47 -7.32 8.87
C ASN A 33 -7.58 -8.35 8.66
N SER A 34 -7.57 -9.41 9.48
CA SER A 34 -8.55 -10.48 9.38
C SER A 34 -9.17 -10.78 10.74
N GLN A 35 -10.47 -11.06 10.75
CA GLN A 35 -11.27 -11.36 11.93
C GLN A 35 -12.08 -12.63 11.69
N ILE A 36 -12.15 -13.50 12.69
CA ILE A 36 -13.02 -14.68 12.68
C ILE A 36 -14.10 -14.46 13.74
N LEU A 37 -15.36 -14.43 13.30
CA LEU A 37 -16.51 -14.30 14.17
C LEU A 37 -16.84 -15.65 14.82
N GLN A 38 -17.05 -15.63 16.13
CA GLN A 38 -17.43 -16.81 16.93
C GLN A 38 -18.80 -16.59 17.56
N ASP A 39 -19.52 -17.69 17.74
CA ASP A 39 -20.79 -17.68 18.45
C ASP A 39 -20.58 -17.27 19.91
N ASP A 40 -21.48 -16.44 20.42
CA ASP A 40 -21.53 -16.08 21.83
C ASP A 40 -22.95 -16.26 22.35
N ASN A 41 -23.18 -17.39 23.03
CA ASN A 41 -24.46 -17.72 23.65
C ASN A 41 -24.86 -16.72 24.75
N GLY A 42 -23.90 -16.09 25.43
CA GLY A 42 -24.17 -15.11 26.49
C GLY A 42 -24.72 -13.79 25.94
N LEU A 43 -24.34 -13.45 24.71
CA LEU A 43 -24.84 -12.28 23.98
C LEU A 43 -25.97 -12.60 22.98
N ASN A 44 -26.43 -13.86 22.92
CA ASN A 44 -27.33 -14.38 21.88
C ASN A 44 -26.86 -14.05 20.46
N PHE A 45 -25.54 -14.08 20.24
CA PHE A 45 -24.93 -13.83 18.93
C PHE A 45 -24.56 -15.15 18.28
N PHE A 46 -25.08 -15.40 17.08
CA PHE A 46 -24.69 -16.52 16.24
C PHE A 46 -23.94 -15.96 15.04
N SER A 47 -22.74 -16.49 14.83
CA SER A 47 -21.86 -16.12 13.75
C SER A 47 -22.47 -16.52 12.39
N PRO A 48 -22.35 -15.67 11.35
CA PRO A 48 -22.80 -16.03 10.01
C PRO A 48 -22.01 -17.23 9.44
N GLN A 49 -22.57 -17.88 8.42
CA GLN A 49 -21.91 -19.01 7.74
C GLN A 49 -20.54 -18.62 7.17
N ASP A 50 -20.42 -17.39 6.64
CA ASP A 50 -19.15 -16.76 6.32
C ASP A 50 -18.66 -15.94 7.50
N ASN A 51 -17.94 -16.60 8.41
CA ASN A 51 -17.46 -15.99 9.65
C ASN A 51 -16.07 -15.37 9.53
N LEU A 52 -15.42 -15.45 8.37
CA LEU A 52 -14.13 -14.82 8.12
C LEU A 52 -14.35 -13.45 7.47
N ARG A 53 -13.76 -12.42 8.05
CA ARG A 53 -13.74 -11.08 7.49
C ARG A 53 -12.32 -10.62 7.30
N SER A 54 -12.02 -9.96 6.18
CA SER A 54 -10.65 -9.53 5.89
C SER A 54 -10.63 -8.25 5.05
N ASN A 55 -9.74 -7.32 5.40
CA ASN A 55 -9.38 -6.17 4.59
C ASN A 55 -7.86 -6.18 4.39
N ASN A 56 -7.43 -6.16 3.14
CA ASN A 56 -6.03 -6.27 2.75
C ASN A 56 -5.66 -5.14 1.80
N TYR A 57 -4.51 -4.53 2.03
CA TYR A 57 -3.99 -3.40 1.26
C TYR A 57 -2.57 -3.71 0.84
N PHE A 58 -2.33 -3.67 -0.46
CA PHE A 58 -1.01 -3.83 -1.03
C PHE A 58 -0.66 -2.60 -1.84
N GLN A 59 0.39 -1.90 -1.44
CA GLN A 59 0.86 -0.68 -2.07
C GLN A 59 2.27 -0.89 -2.62
N LEU A 60 2.50 -0.40 -3.83
CA LEU A 60 3.81 -0.32 -4.44
C LEU A 60 4.04 1.10 -4.95
N ASP A 61 5.22 1.63 -4.64
CA ASP A 61 5.70 2.92 -5.07
C ASP A 61 7.06 2.76 -5.74
N PHE A 62 7.20 3.41 -6.88
CA PHE A 62 8.43 3.48 -7.66
C PHE A 62 8.83 4.94 -7.78
N GLN A 63 10.12 5.21 -7.62
CA GLN A 63 10.69 6.51 -7.93
C GLN A 63 11.97 6.33 -8.71
N ASN A 64 12.20 7.25 -9.65
CA ASN A 64 13.43 7.38 -10.40
C ASN A 64 13.71 8.86 -10.69
N GLY A 65 14.64 9.45 -9.92
CA GLY A 65 14.95 10.87 -9.96
C GLY A 65 13.70 11.71 -9.67
N ASN A 66 13.30 12.51 -10.66
CA ASN A 66 12.15 13.43 -10.59
C ASN A 66 10.80 12.74 -10.84
N PHE A 67 10.79 11.46 -11.22
CA PHE A 67 9.55 10.73 -11.53
C PHE A 67 9.19 9.79 -10.40
N SER A 68 7.92 9.82 -9.97
CA SER A 68 7.36 8.84 -9.03
C SER A 68 6.07 8.27 -9.58
N ALA A 69 5.80 7.00 -9.33
CA ALA A 69 4.54 6.36 -9.67
C ALA A 69 4.17 5.36 -8.59
N GLY A 70 2.89 5.17 -8.35
CA GLY A 70 2.46 4.19 -7.36
C GLY A 70 1.09 3.60 -7.68
N VAL A 71 0.83 2.45 -7.09
CA VAL A 71 -0.44 1.73 -7.20
C VAL A 71 -0.78 1.08 -5.87
N GLN A 72 -2.06 1.09 -5.52
CA GLN A 72 -2.61 0.39 -4.37
C GLN A 72 -3.70 -0.56 -4.82
N TYR A 73 -3.54 -1.83 -4.48
CA TYR A 73 -4.53 -2.89 -4.66
C TYR A 73 -5.16 -3.23 -3.30
N GLU A 74 -6.47 -3.36 -3.28
CA GLU A 74 -7.25 -3.67 -2.09
C GLU A 74 -8.05 -4.95 -2.29
N SER A 75 -8.22 -5.72 -1.21
CA SER A 75 -8.97 -6.98 -1.21
C SER A 75 -9.76 -7.17 0.08
N TYR A 76 -11.06 -7.42 -0.09
CA TYR A 76 -12.07 -7.51 0.97
C TYR A 76 -12.75 -8.89 0.98
N LEU A 77 -11.93 -9.95 0.90
CA LEU A 77 -12.40 -11.32 0.71
C LEU A 77 -12.36 -12.13 2.01
N PRO A 78 -13.37 -12.98 2.29
CA PRO A 78 -14.63 -13.13 1.56
C PRO A 78 -15.65 -12.03 1.91
N SER A 79 -15.53 -11.45 3.10
CA SER A 79 -16.36 -10.36 3.59
C SER A 79 -15.49 -9.25 4.18
N ALA A 80 -15.90 -7.99 4.03
CA ALA A 80 -15.20 -6.87 4.65
C ALA A 80 -15.34 -6.88 6.18
N LEU A 81 -14.39 -6.25 6.87
CA LEU A 81 -14.42 -6.07 8.33
C LEU A 81 -15.71 -5.38 8.79
N LEU A 82 -16.12 -5.67 10.03
CA LEU A 82 -17.31 -5.03 10.61
C LEU A 82 -17.13 -3.50 10.63
N GLY A 83 -18.15 -2.76 10.20
CA GLY A 83 -18.12 -1.30 10.09
C GLY A 83 -17.81 -0.78 8.69
N TYR A 84 -17.28 -1.63 7.79
CA TYR A 84 -17.19 -1.31 6.37
C TYR A 84 -18.55 -1.44 5.68
N SER A 85 -18.71 -0.68 4.60
CA SER A 85 -19.87 -0.82 3.72
C SER A 85 -19.92 -2.21 3.09
N GLU A 86 -21.10 -2.83 3.06
CA GLU A 86 -21.30 -4.17 2.49
C GLU A 86 -20.99 -4.24 0.99
N ILE A 87 -20.93 -3.09 0.30
CA ILE A 87 -20.53 -3.00 -1.12
C ILE A 87 -19.11 -3.52 -1.38
N TYR A 88 -18.26 -3.59 -0.35
CA TYR A 88 -16.91 -4.12 -0.45
C TYR A 88 -16.85 -5.63 -0.23
N ASN A 89 -17.92 -6.27 0.25
CA ASN A 89 -17.89 -7.70 0.51
C ASN A 89 -17.62 -8.46 -0.78
N ASN A 90 -16.65 -9.37 -0.73
CA ASN A 90 -16.22 -10.19 -1.85
C ASN A 90 -15.64 -9.39 -3.04
N GLU A 91 -15.20 -8.16 -2.80
CA GLU A 91 -14.60 -7.29 -3.81
C GLU A 91 -13.07 -7.23 -3.68
N SER A 92 -12.41 -6.99 -4.80
CA SER A 92 -10.97 -6.68 -4.84
C SER A 92 -10.64 -5.88 -6.09
N GLY A 93 -9.68 -4.97 -6.01
CA GLY A 93 -9.32 -4.16 -7.15
C GLY A 93 -8.25 -3.11 -6.88
N ILE A 94 -7.88 -2.40 -7.95
CA ILE A 94 -7.00 -1.23 -7.85
C ILE A 94 -7.81 -0.08 -7.28
N ALA A 95 -7.51 0.30 -6.04
CA ALA A 95 -8.16 1.43 -5.40
C ALA A 95 -7.53 2.74 -5.87
N GLN A 96 -6.20 2.81 -5.90
CA GLN A 96 -5.46 4.02 -6.22
C GLN A 96 -4.32 3.78 -7.18
N TYR A 97 -4.01 4.79 -7.97
CA TYR A 97 -2.80 4.86 -8.77
C TYR A 97 -2.42 6.32 -8.97
N TYR A 98 -1.12 6.61 -9.07
CA TYR A 98 -0.67 7.95 -9.42
C TYR A 98 0.61 7.90 -10.26
N PHE A 99 0.83 9.00 -10.99
CA PHE A 99 2.09 9.35 -11.61
C PHE A 99 2.43 10.78 -11.22
N LYS A 100 3.67 11.05 -10.84
CA LYS A 100 4.15 12.35 -10.38
C LYS A 100 5.47 12.69 -11.08
N TYR A 101 5.60 13.94 -11.48
CA TYR A 101 6.87 14.57 -11.84
C TYR A 101 7.11 15.78 -10.94
N GLU A 102 8.29 15.85 -10.33
CA GLU A 102 8.64 16.94 -9.42
C GLU A 102 10.07 17.42 -9.70
N ASP A 103 10.23 18.72 -9.95
CA ASP A 103 11.51 19.41 -10.02
C ASP A 103 11.60 20.51 -8.93
N GLN A 104 12.68 21.31 -8.92
CA GLN A 104 12.88 22.35 -7.90
C GLN A 104 11.81 23.46 -7.87
N LYS A 105 11.01 23.62 -8.92
CA LYS A 105 10.06 24.72 -9.12
C LYS A 105 8.66 24.27 -9.47
N ASN A 106 8.49 23.03 -9.96
CA ASN A 106 7.25 22.54 -10.53
C ASN A 106 6.95 21.13 -9.99
N GLU A 107 5.70 20.90 -9.63
CA GLU A 107 5.15 19.59 -9.31
C GLU A 107 3.90 19.35 -10.17
N ILE A 108 3.81 18.16 -10.77
CA ILE A 108 2.62 17.72 -11.51
C ILE A 108 2.32 16.30 -11.07
N LYS A 109 1.08 16.05 -10.61
CA LYS A 109 0.62 14.72 -10.20
C LYS A 109 -0.69 14.38 -10.91
N VAL A 110 -0.77 13.18 -11.48
CA VAL A 110 -1.94 12.68 -12.20
C VAL A 110 -2.41 11.37 -11.57
N GLY A 111 -3.73 11.20 -11.42
CA GLY A 111 -4.35 10.02 -10.83
C GLY A 111 -4.97 10.35 -9.48
N SER A 112 -4.74 9.49 -8.49
CA SER A 112 -5.28 9.61 -7.14
C SER A 112 -4.43 10.56 -6.29
N ILE A 113 -5.05 11.67 -5.88
CA ILE A 113 -4.41 12.77 -5.15
C ILE A 113 -4.99 12.79 -3.73
N TYR A 114 -4.09 12.68 -2.76
CA TYR A 114 -4.33 12.92 -1.35
C TYR A 114 -3.64 14.22 -0.99
N GLU A 115 -4.42 15.23 -0.61
CA GLU A 115 -3.94 16.56 -0.27
C GLU A 115 -4.75 17.15 0.87
N GLN A 116 -4.11 18.00 1.65
CA GLN A 116 -4.74 18.78 2.71
C GLN A 116 -4.39 20.25 2.51
N PHE A 117 -5.41 21.08 2.27
CA PHE A 117 -5.22 22.53 2.11
C PHE A 117 -5.43 23.26 3.44
N GLY A 118 -4.49 24.13 3.79
CA GLY A 118 -4.51 24.92 5.03
C GLY A 118 -4.46 24.04 6.29
N ASN A 119 -5.21 24.44 7.33
CA ASN A 119 -5.30 23.66 8.58
C ASN A 119 -6.22 22.42 8.47
N GLY A 120 -6.65 22.02 7.27
CA GLY A 120 -7.56 20.89 7.05
C GLY A 120 -9.04 21.16 7.33
N LEU A 121 -9.41 22.38 7.70
CA LEU A 121 -10.82 22.79 7.86
C LEU A 121 -11.52 23.12 6.54
N ILE A 122 -10.74 23.39 5.49
CA ILE A 122 -11.26 23.81 4.18
C ILE A 122 -11.35 22.60 3.25
N PHE A 123 -10.32 21.74 3.25
CA PHE A 123 -10.28 20.55 2.40
C PHE A 123 -9.31 19.50 2.94
N ARG A 124 -9.71 18.22 2.84
CA ARG A 124 -8.87 17.06 3.12
C ARG A 124 -9.26 15.89 2.22
N ALA A 125 -8.36 15.45 1.36
CA ALA A 125 -8.38 14.14 0.70
C ALA A 125 -7.33 13.25 1.33
N TRP A 126 -7.78 12.16 1.94
CA TRP A 126 -6.94 11.27 2.74
C TRP A 126 -7.53 9.86 2.77
N GLU A 127 -6.77 8.95 3.35
CA GLU A 127 -7.16 7.57 3.55
C GLU A 127 -7.11 7.22 5.04
N ASP A 128 -8.16 6.59 5.53
CA ASP A 128 -8.23 5.94 6.84
C ASP A 128 -8.70 4.50 6.68
N ARG A 129 -7.75 3.58 6.72
CA ARG A 129 -8.01 2.14 6.60
C ARG A 129 -8.67 1.54 7.84
N GLN A 130 -8.72 2.22 8.97
CA GLN A 130 -9.49 1.72 10.12
C GLN A 130 -10.96 2.10 10.01
N LEU A 131 -11.23 3.28 9.44
CA LEU A 131 -12.58 3.80 9.26
C LEU A 131 -13.18 3.50 7.88
N GLY A 132 -12.41 2.91 6.96
CA GLY A 132 -12.83 2.66 5.58
C GLY A 132 -13.04 3.93 4.78
N ILE A 133 -12.39 5.02 5.17
CA ILE A 133 -12.50 6.31 4.49
C ILE A 133 -11.42 6.37 3.42
N ASN A 134 -11.85 6.58 2.18
CA ASN A 134 -10.95 6.89 1.09
C ASN A 134 -11.63 7.95 0.20
N ASN A 135 -11.17 9.19 0.30
CA ASN A 135 -11.74 10.31 -0.43
C ASN A 135 -10.71 11.01 -1.32
N SER A 136 -9.86 10.23 -2.00
CA SER A 136 -8.92 10.77 -2.98
C SER A 136 -9.63 11.54 -4.09
N ILE A 137 -8.99 12.61 -4.57
CA ILE A 137 -9.41 13.26 -5.82
C ILE A 137 -8.73 12.52 -6.97
N LYS A 138 -9.50 12.17 -8.00
CA LYS A 138 -8.95 11.65 -9.26
C LYS A 138 -8.82 12.80 -10.25
N GLY A 139 -7.59 13.19 -10.60
CA GLY A 139 -7.37 14.38 -11.41
C GLY A 139 -5.91 14.61 -11.82
N ILE A 140 -5.64 15.86 -12.22
CA ILE A 140 -4.33 16.45 -12.54
C ILE A 140 -4.14 17.65 -11.61
#